data_AF-A0A432ZEG9-F1
#
_entry.id   AF-A0A432ZEG9-F1
#
_cell.length_a   1.000
_cell.length_b   1.000
_cell.length_c   1.000
_cell.angle_alpha   90.00
_cell.angle_beta   90.00
_cell.angle_gamma   90.00
#
_symmetry.space_group_name_H-M   'P 1'
#
loop_
_entity.id
_entity.type
_entity.pdbx_description
1 polymer ?
#
loop_
_entity_poly.entity_id
_entity_poly.type
_entity_poly.pdbx_seq_one_letter_code
_entity_poly.pdbx_strand_id
1 'polypeptide(L)'
;MPQRISSLIILMAAGLILSGCATKSEQTAQPAETNADDFVTQTYQQGRQALEQRNLKVAYHSFAELSDYCAKTFAEEGVTYRTARTIKEQMDEFLRAKRGIGYSLIEMNNLSEAEQIYLEVLEINPDDEAAQNELEYIRQLRAS
;
A
#
# COMPACT_ATOMS: atom_id res chain seq x y z
N MET A 1 -34.27 50.27 36.69
CA MET A 1 -34.29 48.90 37.24
C MET A 1 -32.86 48.35 37.22
N PRO A 2 -32.43 47.68 38.30
CA PRO A 2 -31.02 47.51 38.75
C PRO A 2 -30.22 46.57 37.83
N GLN A 3 -28.96 46.86 37.48
CA GLN A 3 -27.69 46.78 38.22
C GLN A 3 -27.02 45.40 38.24
N ARG A 4 -25.70 45.45 37.98
CA ARG A 4 -24.71 44.42 37.68
C ARG A 4 -24.35 43.56 38.90
N ILE A 5 -23.96 42.31 38.63
CA ILE A 5 -23.21 41.42 39.54
C ILE A 5 -22.07 40.88 38.65
N SER A 6 -20.77 41.18 38.73
CA SER A 6 -19.79 41.52 39.77
C SER A 6 -19.44 40.41 40.77
N SER A 7 -18.20 39.94 40.65
CA SER A 7 -17.30 39.30 41.66
C SER A 7 -17.57 37.82 41.97
N LEU A 8 -16.68 36.87 41.63
CA LEU A 8 -15.33 36.58 42.19
C LEU A 8 -15.36 36.31 43.70
N ILE A 9 -14.64 35.25 44.11
CA ILE A 9 -14.24 34.80 45.47
C ILE A 9 -14.95 33.53 45.95
N ILE A 10 -14.27 32.37 45.80
CA ILE A 10 -14.05 31.47 46.95
C ILE A 10 -12.57 31.12 46.98
N LEU A 11 -11.95 31.52 48.10
CA LEU A 11 -10.56 31.38 48.46
C LEU A 11 -10.18 29.94 48.84
N MET A 12 -8.89 29.68 48.68
CA MET A 12 -8.11 28.53 49.14
C MET A 12 -8.19 28.25 50.66
N ALA A 13 -8.00 26.97 51.01
CA ALA A 13 -7.14 26.44 52.10
C ALA A 13 -7.46 24.94 52.28
N ALA A 14 -6.58 23.99 52.57
CA ALA A 14 -5.14 23.93 52.83
C ALA A 14 -4.75 22.43 52.87
N GLY A 15 -3.48 22.09 52.61
CA GLY A 15 -2.95 20.77 52.99
C GLY A 15 -1.79 20.21 52.16
N LEU A 16 -0.63 20.87 52.17
CA LEU A 16 0.69 20.18 52.07
C LEU A 16 0.79 19.21 53.27
N ILE A 17 1.47 18.07 53.30
CA ILE A 17 2.91 17.73 53.15
C ILE A 17 2.91 16.17 53.10
N LEU A 18 3.60 15.46 52.20
CA LEU A 18 4.94 14.88 52.45
C LEU A 18 5.45 14.12 51.22
N SER A 19 6.66 14.50 50.85
CA SER A 19 7.58 13.88 49.91
C SER A 19 8.08 12.51 50.37
N GLY A 20 8.22 11.60 49.40
CA GLY A 20 9.35 10.67 49.33
C GLY A 20 9.08 9.22 49.74
N CYS A 21 9.07 8.30 48.78
CA CYS A 21 10.24 7.47 48.47
C CYS A 21 9.97 6.53 47.29
N ALA A 22 11.04 6.28 46.55
CA ALA A 22 11.15 5.45 45.36
C ALA A 22 10.36 4.14 45.35
N THR A 23 9.66 3.90 44.26
CA THR A 23 9.63 2.58 43.61
C THR A 23 9.77 2.78 42.11
N LYS A 24 10.95 2.35 41.63
CA LYS A 24 11.30 2.18 40.23
C LYS A 24 10.35 1.12 39.67
N SER A 25 9.24 1.51 39.06
CA SER A 25 8.41 0.55 38.31
C SER A 25 9.20 0.15 37.08
N GLU A 26 9.54 -1.13 37.02
CA GLU A 26 10.20 -1.82 35.93
C GLU A 26 9.77 -1.26 34.57
N GLN A 27 10.74 -0.61 33.95
CA GLN A 27 10.82 -0.48 32.52
C GLN A 27 10.98 -1.91 31.99
N THR A 28 9.86 -2.59 31.77
CA THR A 28 9.81 -3.69 30.83
C THR A 28 10.10 -3.08 29.46
N ALA A 29 11.38 -2.97 29.13
CA ALA A 29 11.81 -2.85 27.76
C ALA A 29 11.37 -4.14 27.06
N GLN A 30 10.19 -4.11 26.45
CA GLN A 30 9.89 -5.02 25.36
C GLN A 30 10.87 -4.71 24.21
N PRO A 31 11.35 -5.75 23.52
CA PRO A 31 12.51 -5.66 22.64
C PRO A 31 12.21 -4.79 21.42
N ALA A 32 13.26 -4.25 20.80
CA ALA A 32 13.17 -3.44 19.60
C ALA A 32 12.52 -4.19 18.41
N GLU A 33 11.19 -4.12 18.29
CA GLU A 33 10.38 -4.65 17.19
C GLU A 33 9.95 -3.55 16.19
N THR A 34 10.55 -2.37 16.26
CA THR A 34 10.05 -1.15 15.60
C THR A 34 10.36 -1.04 14.10
N ASN A 35 11.02 -2.01 13.47
CA ASN A 35 11.45 -1.87 12.06
C ASN A 35 10.58 -2.65 11.05
N ALA A 36 10.05 -3.82 11.43
CA ALA A 36 9.24 -4.65 10.53
C ALA A 36 7.80 -4.11 10.41
N ASP A 37 7.21 -3.73 11.53
CA ASP A 37 5.86 -3.17 11.58
C ASP A 37 5.77 -1.80 10.89
N ASP A 38 6.82 -0.98 11.03
CA ASP A 38 6.92 0.32 10.36
C ASP A 38 6.99 0.16 8.83
N PHE A 39 7.81 -0.76 8.32
CA PHE A 39 7.88 -1.03 6.87
C PHE A 39 6.53 -1.52 6.32
N VAL A 40 5.94 -2.54 6.95
CA VAL A 40 4.65 -3.10 6.51
C VAL A 40 3.57 -2.03 6.45
N THR A 41 3.49 -1.20 7.50
CA THR A 41 2.50 -0.13 7.58
C THR A 41 2.75 0.94 6.52
N GLN A 42 3.99 1.42 6.37
CA GLN A 42 4.32 2.48 5.42
C GLN A 42 4.08 2.06 3.97
N THR A 43 4.58 0.89 3.57
CA THR A 43 4.45 0.38 2.19
C THR A 43 3.00 0.09 1.85
N TYR A 44 2.20 -0.44 2.79
CA TYR A 44 0.77 -0.61 2.59
C TYR A 44 0.06 0.73 2.35
N GLN A 45 0.33 1.74 3.18
CA GLN A 45 -0.28 3.07 3.02
C GLN A 45 0.13 3.74 1.70
N GLN A 46 1.39 3.60 1.29
CA GLN A 46 1.86 4.10 0.00
C GLN A 46 1.07 3.46 -1.16
N GLY A 47 0.93 2.13 -1.16
CA GLY A 47 0.16 1.43 -2.18
C GLY A 47 -1.32 1.87 -2.21
N ARG A 48 -1.93 2.05 -1.04
CA ARG A 48 -3.32 2.53 -0.91
C ARG A 48 -3.50 3.94 -1.45
N GLN A 49 -2.63 4.88 -1.07
CA GLN A 49 -2.66 6.25 -1.57
C GLN A 49 -2.44 6.30 -3.09
N ALA A 50 -1.54 5.47 -3.61
CA ALA A 50 -1.30 5.37 -5.04
C ALA A 50 -2.55 4.87 -5.80
N LEU A 51 -3.29 3.89 -5.25
CA LEU A 51 -4.57 3.45 -5.82
C LEU A 51 -5.61 4.58 -5.84
N GLU A 52 -5.73 5.35 -4.76
CA GLU A 52 -6.64 6.51 -4.68
C GLU A 52 -6.28 7.57 -5.73
N GLN A 53 -5.00 7.73 -6.02
CA GLN A 53 -4.48 8.63 -7.04
C GLN A 53 -4.50 8.03 -8.46
N ARG A 54 -4.95 6.77 -8.62
CA ARG A 54 -4.88 5.99 -9.86
C ARG A 54 -3.45 5.84 -10.41
N ASN A 55 -2.44 5.97 -9.56
CA ASN A 55 -1.06 5.68 -9.90
C ASN A 55 -0.83 4.16 -9.78
N LEU A 56 -1.30 3.42 -10.78
CA LEU A 56 -1.30 1.96 -10.78
C LEU A 56 0.11 1.37 -10.74
N LYS A 57 1.10 2.06 -11.33
CA LYS A 57 2.50 1.65 -11.28
C LYS A 57 3.03 1.62 -9.84
N VAL A 58 2.90 2.74 -9.11
CA VAL A 58 3.36 2.81 -7.72
C VAL A 58 2.58 1.83 -6.86
N ALA A 59 1.26 1.75 -7.03
CA ALA A 59 0.44 0.80 -6.31
C ALA A 59 0.93 -0.65 -6.53
N TYR A 60 1.16 -1.04 -7.78
CA TYR A 60 1.59 -2.39 -8.15
C TYR A 60 2.87 -2.77 -7.44
N HIS A 61 3.89 -1.92 -7.57
CA HIS A 61 5.20 -2.19 -6.99
C HIS A 61 5.16 -2.17 -5.46
N SER A 62 4.42 -1.26 -4.83
CA SER A 62 4.27 -1.25 -3.37
C SER A 62 3.62 -2.54 -2.85
N PHE A 63 2.57 -3.03 -3.49
CA PHE A 63 1.92 -4.27 -3.04
C PHE A 63 2.70 -5.53 -3.41
N ALA A 64 3.44 -5.53 -4.52
CA ALA A 64 4.38 -6.60 -4.86
C ALA A 64 5.50 -6.69 -3.82
N GLU A 65 6.15 -5.57 -3.51
CA GLU A 65 7.22 -5.50 -2.51
C GLU A 65 6.73 -5.96 -1.13
N LEU A 66 5.56 -5.48 -0.72
CA LEU A 66 4.96 -5.87 0.55
C LEU A 66 4.60 -7.37 0.57
N SER A 67 4.08 -7.90 -0.53
CA SER A 67 3.77 -9.33 -0.66
C SER A 67 5.03 -10.18 -0.53
N ASP A 68 6.10 -9.80 -1.23
CA ASP A 68 7.38 -10.53 -1.21
C ASP A 68 8.03 -10.48 0.17
N TYR A 69 8.04 -9.30 0.80
CA TYR A 69 8.51 -9.13 2.17
C TYR A 69 7.73 -10.02 3.13
N CYS A 70 6.40 -10.02 3.04
CA CYS A 70 5.56 -10.82 3.93
C CYS A 70 5.73 -12.32 3.68
N ALA A 71 5.88 -12.75 2.42
CA ALA A 71 6.11 -14.15 2.08
C ALA A 71 7.43 -14.66 2.66
N LYS A 72 8.48 -13.82 2.64
CA LYS A 72 9.79 -14.14 3.22
C LYS A 72 9.78 -14.14 4.75
N THR A 73 9.08 -13.19 5.36
CA THR A 73 9.17 -12.92 6.81
C THR A 73 8.17 -13.70 7.63
N PHE A 74 6.96 -13.93 7.10
CA PHE A 74 5.82 -14.49 7.84
C PHE A 74 5.27 -15.76 7.20
N ALA A 75 6.15 -16.60 6.64
CA ALA A 75 5.79 -17.81 5.92
C ALA A 75 4.89 -18.79 6.70
N GLU A 76 4.82 -18.66 8.03
CA GLU A 76 4.19 -19.66 8.91
C GLU A 76 2.84 -19.23 9.54
N GLU A 77 2.47 -17.94 9.64
CA GLU A 77 1.39 -17.54 10.59
C GLU A 77 0.17 -16.74 10.07
N GLY A 78 0.07 -16.40 8.78
CA GLY A 78 -1.25 -16.15 8.16
C GLY A 78 -2.19 -15.03 8.68
N VAL A 79 -1.73 -14.03 9.46
CA VAL A 79 -2.56 -12.91 9.96
C VAL A 79 -2.11 -11.53 9.41
N THR A 80 -3.04 -10.68 8.93
CA THR A 80 -2.78 -9.37 8.25
C THR A 80 -2.12 -9.46 6.85
N TYR A 81 -1.38 -10.53 6.55
CA TYR A 81 -0.73 -10.76 5.25
C TYR A 81 -1.70 -11.12 4.10
N ARG A 82 -2.94 -11.47 4.43
CA ARG A 82 -3.97 -11.80 3.43
C ARG A 82 -4.30 -10.60 2.55
N THR A 83 -4.43 -9.40 3.11
CA THR A 83 -4.93 -8.24 2.37
C THR A 83 -3.93 -7.73 1.32
N ALA A 84 -2.65 -7.62 1.66
CA ALA A 84 -1.61 -7.20 0.71
C ALA A 84 -1.45 -8.22 -0.43
N ARG A 85 -1.44 -9.52 -0.08
CA ARG A 85 -1.43 -10.61 -1.06
C ARG A 85 -2.64 -10.55 -1.98
N THR A 86 -3.84 -10.39 -1.43
CA THR A 86 -5.07 -10.28 -2.21
C THR A 86 -5.05 -9.07 -3.14
N ILE A 87 -4.53 -7.92 -2.71
CA ILE A 87 -4.42 -6.75 -3.60
C ILE A 87 -3.42 -7.02 -4.72
N LYS A 88 -2.24 -7.57 -4.41
CA LYS A 88 -1.24 -7.95 -5.43
C LYS A 88 -1.84 -8.93 -6.44
N GLU A 89 -2.51 -9.98 -5.97
CA GLU A 89 -3.23 -10.95 -6.82
C GLU A 89 -4.27 -10.26 -7.71
N GLN A 90 -5.08 -9.37 -7.16
CA GLN A 90 -6.06 -8.59 -7.94
C GLN A 90 -5.38 -7.75 -9.04
N MET A 91 -4.20 -7.19 -8.77
CA MET A 91 -3.46 -6.42 -9.77
C MET A 91 -2.83 -7.32 -10.83
N ASP A 92 -2.32 -8.49 -10.47
CA ASP A 92 -1.84 -9.48 -11.45
C ASP A 92 -2.97 -9.96 -12.37
N GLU A 93 -4.16 -10.22 -11.81
CA GLU A 93 -5.35 -10.57 -12.58
C GLU A 93 -5.80 -9.41 -13.48
N PHE A 94 -5.73 -8.17 -13.00
CA PHE A 94 -6.01 -6.99 -13.80
C PHE A 94 -5.06 -6.87 -15.01
N LEU A 95 -3.75 -7.05 -14.79
CA LEU A 95 -2.76 -7.03 -15.89
C LEU A 95 -3.00 -8.20 -16.86
N ARG A 96 -3.33 -9.39 -16.35
CA ARG A 96 -3.69 -10.54 -17.20
C ARG A 96 -4.93 -10.26 -18.05
N ALA A 97 -5.96 -9.66 -17.47
CA ALA A 97 -7.17 -9.27 -18.20
C ALA A 97 -6.86 -8.22 -19.28
N LYS A 98 -6.03 -7.21 -18.97
CA LYS A 98 -5.54 -6.23 -19.96
C LYS A 98 -4.83 -6.91 -21.12
N ARG A 99 -3.91 -7.85 -20.87
CA ARG A 99 -3.27 -8.62 -21.94
C ARG A 99 -4.27 -9.43 -22.76
N GLY A 100 -5.31 -10.00 -22.15
CA GLY A 100 -6.39 -10.68 -22.85
C GLY A 100 -7.21 -9.76 -23.79
N ILE A 101 -7.40 -8.50 -23.41
CA ILE A 101 -7.98 -7.47 -24.30
C ILE A 101 -7.03 -7.23 -25.49
N GLY A 102 -5.74 -7.05 -25.25
CA GLY A 102 -4.72 -6.91 -26.30
C GLY A 102 -4.74 -8.07 -27.29
N TYR A 103 -4.79 -9.30 -26.78
CA TYR A 103 -4.87 -10.52 -27.60
C TYR A 103 -6.12 -10.52 -28.48
N SER A 104 -7.27 -10.18 -27.90
CA SER A 104 -8.53 -10.10 -28.65
C SER A 104 -8.48 -9.04 -29.75
N LEU A 105 -7.80 -7.91 -29.51
CA LEU A 105 -7.59 -6.87 -30.51
C LEU A 105 -6.67 -7.33 -31.65
N ILE A 106 -5.64 -8.13 -31.37
CA ILE A 106 -4.81 -8.76 -32.39
C ILE A 106 -5.68 -9.66 -33.29
N GLU A 107 -6.52 -10.52 -32.71
CA GLU A 107 -7.41 -11.42 -33.47
C GLU A 107 -8.41 -10.67 -34.36
N MET A 108 -8.78 -9.45 -33.97
CA MET A 108 -9.62 -8.54 -34.76
C MET A 108 -8.82 -7.70 -35.77
N ASN A 109 -7.53 -7.95 -35.93
CA ASN A 109 -6.58 -7.18 -36.75
C ASN A 109 -6.48 -5.69 -36.36
N ASN A 110 -6.83 -5.34 -35.12
CA ASN A 110 -6.73 -3.99 -34.58
C ASN A 110 -5.38 -3.81 -33.86
N LEU A 111 -4.30 -3.92 -34.64
CA LEU A 111 -2.93 -4.02 -34.11
C LEU A 111 -2.46 -2.76 -33.38
N SER A 112 -2.94 -1.58 -33.76
CA SER A 112 -2.57 -0.31 -33.11
C SER A 112 -3.16 -0.17 -31.71
N GLU A 113 -4.42 -0.57 -31.53
CA GLU A 113 -5.03 -0.54 -30.19
C GLU A 113 -4.47 -1.67 -29.31
N ALA A 114 -4.19 -2.84 -29.88
CA ALA A 114 -3.51 -3.93 -29.16
C ALA A 114 -2.15 -3.47 -28.62
N GLU A 115 -1.32 -2.85 -29.46
CA GLU A 115 -0.01 -2.32 -29.07
C GLU A 115 -0.13 -1.32 -27.91
N GLN A 116 -1.09 -0.41 -27.97
CA GLN A 116 -1.32 0.54 -26.87
C GLN A 116 -1.65 -0.16 -25.56
N ILE A 117 -2.50 -1.20 -25.58
CA ILE A 117 -2.84 -1.96 -24.38
C ILE A 117 -1.61 -2.66 -23.77
N TYR A 118 -0.73 -3.24 -24.59
CA TYR A 118 0.49 -3.87 -24.07
C TYR A 118 1.50 -2.84 -23.55
N LEU A 119 1.60 -1.67 -24.18
CA LEU A 119 2.41 -0.56 -23.66
C LEU A 119 1.89 -0.06 -22.30
N GLU A 120 0.57 0.02 -22.11
CA GLU A 120 -0.04 0.36 -20.80
C GLU A 120 0.30 -0.70 -19.73
N VAL A 121 0.30 -1.98 -20.08
CA VAL A 121 0.73 -3.06 -19.17
C VAL A 121 2.20 -2.87 -18.78
N LEU A 122 3.08 -2.58 -19.75
CA LEU A 122 4.50 -2.36 -19.49
C LEU A 122 4.81 -1.05 -18.74
N GLU A 123 3.92 -0.06 -18.81
CA GLU A 123 4.03 1.13 -17.98
C GLU A 123 3.89 0.78 -16.48
N ILE A 124 2.97 -0.15 -16.16
CA ILE A 124 2.69 -0.63 -14.81
C ILE A 124 3.72 -1.66 -14.36
N ASN A 125 4.01 -2.67 -15.20
CA ASN A 125 4.99 -3.72 -14.94
C ASN A 125 5.95 -3.85 -16.15
N PRO A 126 7.11 -3.17 -16.11
CA PRO A 126 8.09 -3.23 -17.21
C PRO A 126 8.62 -4.63 -17.52
N ASP A 127 8.58 -5.54 -16.54
CA ASP A 127 9.10 -6.90 -16.64
C ASP A 127 8.02 -7.92 -17.06
N ASP A 128 6.87 -7.46 -17.57
CA ASP A 128 5.82 -8.34 -18.08
C ASP A 128 6.23 -8.98 -19.42
N GLU A 129 6.91 -10.13 -19.33
CA GLU A 129 7.40 -10.88 -20.50
C GLU A 129 6.28 -11.20 -21.52
N ALA A 130 5.06 -11.47 -21.04
CA ALA A 130 3.95 -11.75 -21.92
C ALA A 130 3.59 -10.52 -22.76
N ALA A 131 3.52 -9.32 -22.17
CA ALA A 131 3.28 -8.10 -22.92
C ALA A 131 4.44 -7.76 -23.88
N GLN A 132 5.69 -8.00 -23.49
CA GLN A 132 6.85 -7.80 -24.38
C GLN A 132 6.80 -8.72 -25.61
N ASN A 133 6.46 -10.00 -25.41
CA ASN A 133 6.34 -10.97 -26.49
C ASN A 133 5.22 -10.62 -27.47
N GLU A 134 4.08 -10.15 -26.98
CA GLU A 134 2.95 -9.76 -27.82
C GLU A 134 3.25 -8.51 -28.65
N LEU A 135 4.02 -7.54 -28.11
CA LEU A 135 4.50 -6.40 -28.89
C LEU A 135 5.43 -6.83 -30.02
N GLU A 136 6.30 -7.82 -29.77
CA GLU A 136 7.16 -8.36 -30.82
C GLU A 136 6.35 -9.10 -31.89
N TYR A 137 5.33 -9.86 -31.49
CA TYR A 137 4.40 -10.50 -32.41
C TYR A 137 3.64 -9.49 -33.28
N ILE A 138 3.14 -8.40 -32.70
CA ILE A 138 2.51 -7.29 -33.45
C ILE A 138 3.47 -6.70 -34.50
N ARG A 139 4.76 -6.51 -34.16
CA ARG A 139 5.76 -6.02 -35.12
C ARG A 139 5.93 -6.97 -36.30
N GLN A 140 5.96 -8.28 -36.04
CA GLN A 140 6.06 -9.30 -37.08
C GLN A 140 4.83 -9.29 -38.01
N LEU A 141 3.62 -9.19 -37.45
CA LEU A 141 2.37 -9.10 -38.23
C LEU A 141 2.30 -7.87 -39.14
N ARG A 142 2.92 -6.74 -38.75
CA ARG A 142 2.97 -5.53 -39.59
C ARG A 142 4.03 -5.61 -40.70
N ALA A 143 5.01 -6.50 -40.55
CA ALA A 143 6.09 -6.69 -41.51
C ALA A 143 5.76 -7.75 -42.59
N SER A 144 4.71 -8.55 -42.39
CA SER A 144 4.18 -9.53 -43.34
C SER A 144 3.22 -8.91 -44.35
#